data_AF-A0A498FYG5-F1
#
_entry.id   AF-A0A498FYG5-F1
#
_cell.length_a   1.000
_cell.length_b   1.000
_cell.length_c   1.000
_cell.angle_alpha   90.00
_cell.angle_beta   90.00
_cell.angle_gamma   90.00
#
_symmetry.space_group_name_H-M   'P 1'
#
loop_
_entity.id
_entity.type
_entity.pdbx_description
1 polymer ?
#
loop_
_entity_poly.entity_id
_entity_poly.type
_entity_poly.pdbx_seq_one_letter_code
_entity_poly.pdbx_strand_id
1 'polypeptide(L)'
;TRPMEYIMGIHSAFSRPPDKTIYLDVDPETAAARSGSTNKFEQAAYLADVRANYERLIDAEPERFVRVDATQPPEDVLDAVESALEEILDAN
;
A
#
# COMPACT_ATOMS: atom_id res chain seq x y z
N THR A 1 19.47 -9.43 8.40
CA THR A 1 18.24 -9.58 9.22
C THR A 1 18.25 -8.69 10.46
N ARG A 2 19.33 -8.64 11.26
CA ARG A 2 19.43 -7.79 12.48
C ARG A 2 19.06 -6.28 12.34
N PRO A 3 19.33 -5.59 11.22
CA PRO A 3 19.01 -4.16 11.12
C PRO A 3 17.50 -3.85 11.10
N MET A 4 16.69 -4.64 10.40
CA MET A 4 15.24 -4.42 10.33
C MET A 4 14.56 -4.74 11.66
N GLU A 5 14.96 -5.84 12.32
CA GLU A 5 14.45 -6.20 13.65
C GLU A 5 14.77 -5.12 14.69
N TYR A 6 15.95 -4.51 14.62
CA TYR A 6 16.33 -3.39 15.47
C TYR A 6 15.45 -2.16 15.23
N ILE A 7 15.22 -1.79 13.97
CA ILE A 7 14.36 -0.66 13.61
C ILE A 7 12.91 -0.90 14.06
N MET A 8 12.35 -2.08 13.77
CA MET A 8 11.01 -2.47 14.21
C MET A 8 10.90 -2.47 15.74
N GLY A 9 11.94 -2.95 16.44
CA GLY A 9 12.01 -2.92 17.90
C GLY A 9 11.96 -1.51 18.47
N ILE A 10 12.72 -0.57 17.92
CA ILE A 10 12.67 0.84 18.31
C ILE A 10 11.26 1.40 18.08
N HIS A 11 10.72 1.18 16.88
CA HIS A 11 9.40 1.69 16.50
C HIS A 11 8.28 1.16 17.37
N SER A 12 8.36 -0.08 17.87
CA SER A 12 7.29 -0.69 18.68
C SER A 12 6.87 0.13 19.91
N ALA A 13 7.77 0.95 20.46
CA ALA A 13 7.47 1.78 21.63
C ALA A 13 6.56 2.99 21.32
N PHE A 14 6.44 3.40 20.07
CA PHE A 14 5.72 4.63 19.67
C PHE A 14 4.89 4.50 18.40
N SER A 15 5.09 3.45 17.61
CA SER A 15 4.27 3.13 16.45
C SER A 15 2.97 2.49 16.90
N ARG A 16 1.87 3.21 16.68
CA ARG A 16 0.53 2.63 16.74
C ARG A 16 0.14 2.20 15.33
N PRO A 17 -0.07 0.89 15.08
CA PRO A 17 -0.58 0.45 13.80
C PRO A 17 -2.02 0.94 13.63
N PRO A 18 -2.46 1.28 12.42
CA PRO A 18 -3.85 1.58 12.15
C PRO A 18 -4.71 0.30 12.22
N ASP A 19 -5.98 0.42 12.61
CA ASP A 19 -6.91 -0.71 12.67
C ASP A 19 -7.15 -1.31 11.27
N LYS A 20 -7.16 -0.45 10.24
CA LYS A 20 -7.24 -0.82 8.82
C LYS A 20 -6.29 0.02 7.97
N THR A 21 -5.82 -0.53 6.86
CA THR A 21 -4.98 0.15 5.87
C THR A 21 -5.59 -0.04 4.49
N ILE A 22 -6.00 1.06 3.84
CA ILE A 22 -6.42 1.02 2.45
C ILE A 22 -5.16 1.05 1.57
N TYR A 23 -4.91 -0.04 0.84
CA TYR A 23 -3.78 -0.19 -0.05
C TYR A 23 -4.22 0.04 -1.50
N LEU A 24 -3.71 1.11 -2.10
CA LEU A 24 -3.91 1.45 -3.51
C LEU A 24 -2.95 0.63 -4.37
N ASP A 25 -3.45 -0.47 -4.95
CA ASP A 25 -2.65 -1.36 -5.78
C ASP A 25 -2.61 -0.84 -7.22
N VAL A 26 -1.42 -0.46 -7.66
CA VAL A 26 -1.14 -0.01 -9.02
C VAL A 26 0.12 -0.72 -9.49
N ASP A 27 0.10 -1.20 -10.73
CA ASP A 27 1.28 -1.85 -11.26
C ASP A 27 2.44 -0.84 -11.42
N PRO A 28 3.70 -1.28 -11.25
CA PRO A 28 4.87 -0.42 -11.33
C PRO A 28 5.00 0.42 -12.60
N GLU A 29 4.54 -0.10 -13.75
CA GLU A 29 4.65 0.60 -15.02
C GLU A 29 3.66 1.76 -15.09
N THR A 30 2.39 1.51 -14.73
CA THR A 30 1.36 2.55 -14.62
C THR A 30 1.75 3.62 -13.61
N ALA A 31 2.28 3.23 -12.45
CA ALA A 31 2.73 4.17 -11.44
C ALA A 31 3.89 5.05 -11.92
N ALA A 32 4.89 4.48 -12.59
CA ALA A 32 6.01 5.24 -13.16
C ALA A 32 5.55 6.19 -14.28
N ALA A 33 4.59 5.78 -15.11
CA ALA A 33 4.02 6.62 -16.15
C ALA A 33 3.26 7.83 -15.57
N ARG A 34 2.44 7.61 -14.53
CA ARG A 34 1.69 8.68 -13.84
C ARG A 34 2.59 9.61 -13.03
N SER A 35 3.73 9.15 -12.55
CA SER A 35 4.66 9.97 -11.74
C SER A 35 5.47 10.98 -12.57
N GLY A 36 5.38 10.95 -13.90
CA GLY A 36 6.11 11.89 -14.79
C GLY A 36 7.63 11.79 -14.73
N SER A 37 8.18 10.66 -14.25
CA SER A 37 9.62 10.51 -14.06
C SER A 37 10.36 10.31 -15.39
N THR A 38 11.53 10.94 -15.51
CA THR A 38 12.39 10.83 -16.69
C THR A 38 13.05 9.45 -16.81
N ASN A 39 13.16 8.69 -15.70
CA ASN A 39 13.78 7.35 -15.68
C ASN A 39 12.76 6.25 -15.30
N LYS A 40 11.80 6.02 -16.21
CA LYS A 40 10.70 5.06 -16.02
C LYS A 40 11.11 3.62 -15.72
N PHE A 41 12.25 3.15 -16.25
CA PHE A 41 12.67 1.75 -16.10
C PHE A 41 13.24 1.46 -14.71
N GLU A 42 14.14 2.32 -14.22
CA GLU A 42 14.66 2.19 -12.85
C GLU A 42 13.54 2.38 -11.82
N GLN A 43 12.60 3.29 -12.09
CA GLN A 43 11.45 3.51 -11.23
C GLN A 43 10.53 2.29 -11.17
N ALA A 44 10.23 1.65 -12.31
CA ALA A 44 9.38 0.46 -12.35
C ALA A 44 10.02 -0.73 -11.59
N ALA A 45 11.33 -0.95 -11.75
CA ALA A 45 12.03 -1.99 -11.00
C ALA A 45 11.97 -1.74 -9.48
N TYR A 46 12.23 -0.51 -9.05
CA TYR A 46 12.11 -0.14 -7.64
C TYR A 46 10.68 -0.30 -7.10
N LEU A 47 9.67 0.10 -7.88
CA LEU A 47 8.26 -0.04 -7.51
C LEU A 47 7.82 -1.51 -7.43
N ALA A 48 8.42 -2.41 -8.22
CA ALA A 48 8.17 -3.84 -8.11
C ALA A 48 8.65 -4.40 -6.76
N ASP A 49 9.84 -3.99 -6.29
CA ASP A 49 10.35 -4.38 -4.97
C ASP A 49 9.47 -3.82 -3.84
N VAL A 50 9.00 -2.58 -3.98
CA VAL A 50 8.05 -1.97 -3.04
C VAL A 50 6.74 -2.75 -2.99
N ARG A 51 6.16 -3.09 -4.14
CA ARG A 51 4.93 -3.91 -4.23
C ARG A 51 5.14 -5.26 -3.56
N ALA A 52 6.24 -5.95 -3.85
CA ALA A 52 6.56 -7.23 -3.22
C ALA A 52 6.69 -7.14 -1.69
N ASN A 53 7.11 -5.99 -1.15
CA ASN A 53 7.10 -5.77 0.30
C ASN A 53 5.68 -5.59 0.86
N TYR A 54 4.80 -4.89 0.14
CA TYR A 54 3.39 -4.76 0.54
C TYR A 54 2.65 -6.09 0.47
N GLU A 55 2.87 -6.91 -0.57
CA GLU A 55 2.29 -8.26 -0.65
C GLU A 55 2.64 -9.09 0.58
N ARG A 56 3.91 -9.07 1.03
CA ARG A 56 4.34 -9.74 2.25
C ARG A 56 3.63 -9.23 3.51
N LEU A 57 3.30 -7.94 3.58
CA LEU A 57 2.57 -7.36 4.72
C LEU A 57 1.08 -7.75 4.69
N ILE A 58 0.49 -7.77 3.49
CA ILE A 58 -0.91 -8.17 3.27
C ILE A 58 -1.08 -9.65 3.61
N ASP A 59 -0.17 -10.52 3.16
CA ASP A 59 -0.20 -11.96 3.48
C ASP A 59 -0.06 -12.22 4.99
N ALA A 60 0.71 -11.39 5.70
CA ALA A 60 0.92 -11.53 7.13
C ALA A 60 -0.28 -11.07 7.98
N GLU A 61 -1.02 -10.06 7.51
CA GLU A 61 -2.13 -9.44 8.24
C GLU A 61 -3.33 -9.15 7.32
N PRO A 62 -3.94 -10.16 6.68
CA PRO A 62 -4.91 -9.97 5.61
C PRO A 62 -6.16 -9.21 6.05
N GLU A 63 -6.56 -9.35 7.31
CA GLU A 63 -7.72 -8.65 7.87
C GLU A 63 -7.47 -7.15 8.07
N ARG A 64 -6.21 -6.70 8.15
CA ARG A 64 -5.85 -5.30 8.36
C ARG A 64 -5.80 -4.50 7.07
N PHE A 65 -5.71 -5.17 5.91
CA PHE A 65 -5.56 -4.49 4.63
C PHE A 65 -6.84 -4.58 3.79
N VAL A 66 -7.22 -3.46 3.21
CA VAL A 66 -8.27 -3.38 2.18
C VAL A 66 -7.60 -2.94 0.88
N ARG A 67 -7.63 -3.79 -0.14
CA ARG A 67 -6.99 -3.52 -1.43
C ARG A 67 -7.98 -2.82 -2.37
N VAL A 68 -7.55 -1.70 -2.95
CA VAL A 68 -8.29 -0.97 -4.00
C VAL A 68 -7.45 -0.98 -5.27
N ASP A 69 -8.06 -1.33 -6.39
CA ASP A 69 -7.41 -1.29 -7.70
C ASP A 69 -7.26 0.15 -8.19
N ALA A 70 -6.04 0.67 -8.09
CA ALA A 70 -5.68 2.03 -8.47
C ALA A 70 -5.26 2.16 -9.95
N THR A 71 -5.41 1.10 -10.76
CA THR A 71 -5.22 1.18 -12.22
C THR A 71 -6.39 1.87 -12.92
N GLN A 72 -7.55 1.92 -12.26
CA GLN A 72 -8.77 2.58 -12.73
C GLN A 72 -8.65 4.12 -12.82
N PRO A 73 -9.60 4.80 -13.47
CA PRO A 73 -9.75 6.25 -13.44
C PRO A 73 -9.83 6.80 -11.99
N PRO A 74 -9.33 8.02 -11.72
CA PRO A 74 -9.32 8.58 -10.37
C PRO A 74 -10.70 8.65 -9.69
N GLU A 75 -11.76 8.90 -10.45
CA GLU A 75 -13.14 8.92 -9.94
C GLU A 75 -13.57 7.55 -9.41
N ASP A 76 -13.34 6.48 -10.18
CA ASP A 76 -13.70 5.12 -9.78
C ASP A 76 -12.87 4.65 -8.57
N VAL A 77 -11.60 5.08 -8.50
CA VAL A 77 -10.73 4.80 -7.35
C VAL A 77 -11.24 5.53 -6.10
N LEU A 78 -11.68 6.78 -6.24
CA LEU A 78 -12.24 7.54 -5.11
C LEU A 78 -13.50 6.87 -4.58
N ASP A 79 -14.44 6.53 -5.46
CA ASP A 79 -15.68 5.85 -5.09
C ASP A 79 -15.40 4.52 -4.36
N ALA A 80 -14.41 3.75 -4.82
CA ALA A 80 -13.98 2.51 -4.17
C ALA A 80 -13.36 2.74 -2.78
N VAL A 81 -12.57 3.81 -2.61
CA VAL A 81 -11.98 4.18 -1.31
C VAL A 81 -13.07 4.65 -0.33
N GLU A 82 -14.02 5.46 -0.79
CA GLU A 82 -15.14 5.93 0.04
C GLU A 82 -15.99 4.74 0.50
N SER A 83 -16.34 3.82 -0.41
CA SER A 83 -17.06 2.58 -0.07
C SER A 83 -16.31 1.74 0.96
N ALA A 84 -15.00 1.53 0.76
CA ALA A 84 -14.17 0.81 1.71
C ALA A 84 -14.10 1.49 3.08
N LEU A 85 -14.06 2.83 3.10
CA LEU A 85 -14.03 3.60 4.35
C LEU A 85 -15.34 3.47 5.12
N GLU A 86 -16.49 3.55 4.42
CA GLU A 86 -17.80 3.35 5.03
C GLU A 86 -17.92 1.95 5.66
N GLU A 87 -17.52 0.90 4.95
CA GLU A 87 -17.51 -0.47 5.47
C GLU A 87 -16.63 -0.62 6.73
N ILE A 88 -15.46 0.03 6.74
CA ILE A 88 -14.55 0.02 7.88
C ILE A 88 -15.17 0.71 9.10
N LEU A 89 -15.88 1.82 8.89
CA LEU A 89 -16.51 2.58 9.96
C LEU A 89 -17.77 1.89 10.51
N ASP A 90 -18.53 1.20 9.66
CA ASP A 90 -19.73 0.46 10.06
C ASP A 90 -19.40 -0.85 10.80
N ALA A 91 -18.24 -1.45 10.53
CA ALA A 91 -17.78 -2.67 11.19
C ALA A 91 -17.15 -2.44 12.59
N ASN A 92 -17.04 -1.19 13.04
CA ASN A 92 -16.34 -0.77 14.26
C ASN A 92 -17.30 -0.14 15.29
#